data_AF-A0A7R9WUK1-F1
#
_entry.id   AF-A0A7R9WUK1-F1
#
_cell.length_a   1.000
_cell.length_b   1.000
_cell.length_c   1.000
_cell.angle_alpha   90.00
_cell.angle_beta   90.00
_cell.angle_gamma   90.00
#
_symmetry.space_group_name_H-M   'P 1'
#
loop_
_entity.id
_entity.type
_entity.pdbx_description
1 polymer ?
#
loop_
_entity_poly.entity_id
_entity_poly.type
_entity_poly.pdbx_seq_one_letter_code
_entity_poly.pdbx_strand_id
1 'polypeptide(L)'
;MKRDASSVSISFLLMAVLMLVQNVERTVSFTPTLMSKRSRHFVMSPLLQSASDKNGAEALQVSPGDINVQRFVDMEEFDRWKFMKDLLDEEVSSTDVNELMYLMLSGYMDRTEDDNDEAEQTGSPVVDDELRAKLRTVIGMSEGDESDSAVPGLVGTDLIVHDAETLDLMESLLPDPEEDEDGYTSMWDIIKELHGREMVKISERNGTIEWKSVCVIARMLAYYDFLTEGMPKSIVAKAEQS
;
A
#
# COMPACT_ATOMS: atom_id res chain seq x y z
N MET A 1 -66.19 -10.46 8.19
CA MET A 1 -64.94 -11.15 7.78
C MET A 1 -63.82 -10.65 8.67
N LYS A 2 -63.44 -11.42 9.69
CA LYS A 2 -62.23 -11.18 10.50
C LYS A 2 -61.12 -12.01 9.86
N ARG A 3 -60.02 -11.38 9.44
CA ARG A 3 -58.81 -12.08 9.00
C ARG A 3 -57.88 -12.15 10.19
N ASP A 4 -57.52 -13.38 10.58
CA ASP A 4 -56.53 -13.65 11.60
C ASP A 4 -55.14 -13.26 11.07
N ALA A 5 -54.49 -12.35 11.79
CA ALA A 5 -53.14 -11.90 11.54
C ALA A 5 -52.26 -12.35 12.72
N SER A 6 -51.79 -13.59 12.68
CA SER A 6 -50.81 -14.09 13.64
C SER A 6 -50.18 -15.39 13.16
N SER A 7 -49.41 -15.29 12.08
CA SER A 7 -48.42 -16.30 11.70
C SER A 7 -47.11 -15.58 11.38
N VAL A 8 -46.56 -14.87 12.36
CA VAL A 8 -45.16 -14.47 12.30
C VAL A 8 -44.36 -15.77 12.43
N SER A 9 -43.68 -16.13 11.34
CA SER A 9 -42.95 -17.37 11.20
C SER A 9 -41.90 -17.49 12.31
N ILE A 10 -42.06 -18.50 13.18
CA ILE A 10 -41.12 -18.85 14.24
C ILE A 10 -39.69 -18.98 13.68
N SER A 11 -39.55 -19.36 12.41
CA SER A 11 -38.27 -19.44 11.70
C SER A 11 -37.53 -18.10 11.62
N PHE A 12 -38.23 -16.97 11.51
CA PHE A 12 -37.60 -15.64 11.50
C PHE A 12 -37.05 -15.26 12.88
N LEU A 13 -37.77 -15.61 13.94
CA LEU A 13 -37.34 -15.35 15.31
C LEU A 13 -36.12 -16.21 15.69
N LEU A 14 -36.07 -17.46 15.20
CA LEU A 14 -34.95 -18.36 15.42
C LEU A 14 -33.67 -17.93 14.66
N MET A 15 -33.82 -17.43 13.42
CA MET A 15 -32.71 -16.84 12.66
C MET A 15 -32.15 -15.58 13.33
N ALA A 16 -33.01 -14.69 13.82
CA ALA A 16 -32.58 -13.46 14.49
C ALA A 16 -31.82 -13.75 15.81
N VAL A 17 -32.25 -14.76 16.56
CA VAL A 17 -31.56 -15.18 17.79
C VAL A 17 -30.20 -15.82 17.48
N LEU A 18 -30.09 -16.65 16.43
CA LEU A 18 -28.81 -17.24 16.02
C LEU A 18 -27.79 -16.19 15.57
N MET A 19 -28.23 -15.14 14.85
CA MET A 19 -27.32 -14.04 14.47
C MET A 19 -26.85 -13.21 15.67
N LEU A 20 -27.69 -13.04 16.70
CA LEU A 20 -27.27 -12.34 17.93
C LEU A 20 -26.27 -13.15 18.76
N VAL A 21 -26.41 -14.49 18.79
CA VAL A 21 -25.47 -15.35 19.55
C VAL A 21 -24.09 -15.40 18.89
N GLN A 22 -24.01 -15.42 17.56
CA GLN A 22 -22.71 -15.40 16.87
C GLN A 22 -21.95 -14.07 17.02
N ASN A 23 -22.65 -12.97 17.31
CA ASN A 23 -22.01 -11.67 17.47
C ASN A 23 -21.51 -11.39 18.90
N VAL A 24 -21.94 -12.18 19.89
CA VAL A 24 -21.53 -11.99 21.30
C VAL A 24 -20.19 -12.68 21.62
N GLU A 25 -19.79 -13.71 20.88
CA GLU A 25 -18.52 -14.41 21.12
C GLU A 25 -17.26 -13.66 20.62
N ARG A 26 -17.41 -12.49 19.98
CA ARG A 26 -16.27 -11.61 19.62
C ARG A 26 -15.96 -10.52 20.65
N THR A 27 -16.61 -10.52 21.83
CA THR A 27 -16.39 -9.49 22.86
C THR A 27 -16.08 -10.05 24.25
N VAL A 28 -15.13 -10.98 24.35
CA VAL A 28 -14.48 -11.37 25.62
C VAL A 28 -13.06 -11.84 25.23
N SER A 29 -11.91 -11.33 25.65
CA SER A 29 -11.50 -10.56 26.83
C SER A 29 -10.15 -9.89 26.54
N PHE A 30 -10.06 -8.57 26.65
CA PHE A 30 -8.77 -7.87 26.73
C PHE A 30 -8.34 -7.85 28.20
N THR A 31 -7.56 -8.85 28.61
CA THR A 31 -6.85 -8.80 29.90
C THR A 31 -5.65 -7.87 29.76
N PRO A 32 -5.53 -6.79 30.56
CA PRO A 32 -4.33 -5.96 30.56
C PRO A 32 -3.23 -6.74 31.28
N THR A 33 -2.35 -7.40 30.51
CA THR A 33 -1.09 -7.90 31.05
C THR A 33 -0.23 -6.67 31.38
N LEU A 34 -0.15 -6.38 32.68
CA LEU A 34 0.81 -5.48 33.31
C LEU A 34 2.17 -5.55 32.61
N MET A 35 2.47 -4.53 31.81
CA MET A 35 3.80 -4.33 31.26
C MET A 35 4.77 -4.17 32.42
N SER A 36 5.66 -5.15 32.51
CA SER A 36 6.87 -5.13 33.32
C SER A 36 7.63 -3.83 33.05
N LYS A 37 7.88 -3.07 34.11
CA LYS A 37 8.78 -1.92 34.13
C LYS A 37 10.15 -2.34 33.59
N ARG A 38 10.39 -2.15 32.30
CA ARG A 38 11.73 -2.18 31.73
C ARG A 38 12.40 -0.87 32.13
N SER A 39 13.02 -0.91 33.31
CA SER A 39 13.97 0.10 33.78
C SER A 39 15.06 0.27 32.72
N ARG A 40 14.91 1.28 31.86
CA ARG A 40 16.02 1.76 31.05
C ARG A 40 16.96 2.48 32.02
N HIS A 41 18.00 1.78 32.45
CA HIS A 41 19.16 2.41 33.07
C HIS A 41 19.68 3.47 32.10
N PHE A 42 19.37 4.73 32.43
CA PHE A 42 19.97 5.89 31.80
C PHE A 42 21.41 5.96 32.30
N VAL A 43 22.30 5.25 31.61
CA VAL A 43 23.75 5.44 31.78
C VAL A 43 24.09 6.74 31.07
N MET A 44 24.13 7.84 31.82
CA MET A 44 24.90 9.00 31.38
C MET A 44 26.36 8.57 31.28
N SER A 45 26.89 8.64 30.05
CA SER A 45 28.31 8.55 29.76
C SER A 45 28.69 9.74 28.87
N PRO A 46 29.94 10.18 28.97
CA PRO A 46 30.26 11.60 28.98
C PRO A 46 30.38 12.19 27.59
N LEU A 47 30.14 13.51 27.53
CA LEU A 47 30.73 14.40 26.53
C LEU A 47 32.18 14.00 26.26
N LEU A 48 32.51 13.69 25.01
CA LEU A 48 33.75 14.12 24.35
C LEU A 48 33.70 13.78 22.84
N GLN A 49 34.05 14.81 22.07
CA GLN A 49 34.81 14.75 20.81
C GLN A 49 34.14 14.21 19.55
N SER A 50 33.59 15.15 18.78
CA SER A 50 34.05 15.49 17.42
C SER A 50 35.12 14.54 16.84
N ALA A 51 34.67 13.51 16.13
CA ALA A 51 35.41 12.88 15.06
C ALA A 51 34.54 12.95 13.80
N SER A 52 35.11 13.61 12.79
CA SER A 52 34.58 13.77 11.45
C SER A 52 34.65 12.42 10.72
N ASP A 53 33.69 11.55 10.95
CA ASP A 53 33.57 10.29 10.20
C ASP A 53 32.73 10.53 8.94
N LYS A 54 33.45 10.66 7.82
CA LYS A 54 32.94 10.52 6.47
C LYS A 54 32.66 9.04 6.19
N ASN A 55 31.65 8.48 6.86
CA ASN A 55 31.09 7.19 6.46
C ASN A 55 30.01 7.51 5.45
N GLY A 56 30.39 7.45 4.17
CA GLY A 56 29.43 7.46 3.07
C GLY A 56 28.44 6.33 3.33
N ALA A 57 27.15 6.67 3.34
CA ALA A 57 26.11 5.69 3.14
C ALA A 57 26.39 5.06 1.77
N GLU A 58 26.96 3.85 1.77
CA GLU A 58 26.89 2.97 0.61
C GLU A 58 25.42 2.70 0.39
N ALA A 59 24.80 3.48 -0.50
CA ALA A 59 23.51 3.16 -1.04
C ALA A 59 23.61 1.71 -1.56
N LEU A 60 22.78 0.83 -1.01
CA LEU A 60 22.58 -0.52 -1.52
C LEU A 60 22.12 -0.37 -2.97
N GLN A 61 23.08 -0.41 -3.90
CA GLN A 61 22.81 -0.48 -5.33
C GLN A 61 22.16 -1.85 -5.58
N VAL A 62 20.85 -1.84 -5.79
CA VAL A 62 20.12 -3.02 -6.25
C VAL A 62 20.53 -3.23 -7.70
N SER A 63 21.30 -4.29 -7.97
CA SER A 63 21.67 -4.62 -9.35
C SER A 63 20.39 -4.96 -10.13
N PRO A 64 20.13 -4.34 -11.31
CA PRO A 64 18.93 -4.57 -12.13
C PRO A 64 18.69 -6.01 -12.60
N GLY A 65 19.62 -6.94 -12.32
CA GLY A 65 19.60 -8.30 -12.85
C GLY A 65 18.72 -9.30 -12.09
N ASP A 66 18.28 -8.98 -10.87
CA ASP A 66 17.64 -9.97 -9.98
C ASP A 66 16.25 -9.57 -9.47
N ILE A 67 15.53 -8.64 -10.13
CA ILE A 67 14.13 -8.41 -9.77
C ILE A 67 13.37 -9.72 -9.97
N ASN A 68 12.88 -10.29 -8.88
CA ASN A 68 12.15 -11.56 -8.93
C ASN A 68 10.70 -11.30 -9.32
N VAL A 69 10.48 -10.99 -10.60
CA VAL A 69 9.15 -10.70 -11.15
C VAL A 69 8.17 -11.83 -10.86
N GLN A 70 8.65 -13.08 -10.95
CA GLN A 70 7.83 -14.27 -10.71
C GLN A 70 7.21 -14.28 -9.31
N ARG A 71 7.93 -13.81 -8.29
CA ARG A 71 7.41 -13.71 -6.92
C ARG A 71 6.14 -12.87 -6.84
N PHE A 72 6.08 -11.74 -7.55
CA PHE A 72 4.92 -10.85 -7.52
C PHE A 72 3.79 -11.35 -8.43
N VAL A 73 4.13 -11.96 -9.56
CA VAL A 73 3.17 -12.58 -10.49
C VAL A 73 2.43 -13.74 -9.82
N ASP A 74 3.12 -14.55 -9.04
CA ASP A 74 2.54 -15.72 -8.36
C ASP A 74 1.76 -15.37 -7.08
N MET A 75 1.66 -14.10 -6.70
CA MET A 75 0.91 -13.70 -5.51
C MET A 75 -0.59 -13.94 -5.70
N GLU A 76 -1.15 -14.83 -4.91
CA GLU A 76 -2.60 -15.03 -4.82
C GLU A 76 -3.28 -13.80 -4.21
N GLU A 77 -4.60 -13.67 -4.41
CA GLU A 77 -5.38 -12.52 -3.91
C GLU A 77 -5.17 -12.28 -2.42
N PHE A 78 -5.26 -13.33 -1.60
CA PHE A 78 -5.03 -13.22 -0.17
C PHE A 78 -3.62 -12.72 0.19
N ASP A 79 -2.60 -13.16 -0.56
CA ASP A 79 -1.22 -12.75 -0.32
C ASP A 79 -0.99 -11.27 -0.68
N ARG A 80 -1.71 -10.74 -1.67
CA ARG A 80 -1.67 -9.31 -2.02
C ARG A 80 -2.31 -8.44 -0.94
N TRP A 81 -3.46 -8.87 -0.40
CA TRP A 81 -4.09 -8.22 0.75
C TRP A 81 -3.19 -8.25 1.98
N LYS A 82 -2.54 -9.40 2.23
CA LYS A 82 -1.57 -9.53 3.32
C LYS A 82 -0.36 -8.61 3.10
N PHE A 83 0.20 -8.58 1.89
CA PHE A 83 1.30 -7.69 1.54
C PHE A 83 0.94 -6.22 1.80
N MET A 84 -0.25 -5.79 1.40
CA MET A 84 -0.73 -4.42 1.65
C MET A 84 -0.87 -4.11 3.14
N LYS A 85 -1.34 -5.09 3.92
CA LYS A 85 -1.40 -4.97 5.38
C LYS A 85 -0.01 -4.84 5.99
N ASP A 86 0.90 -5.75 5.63
CA ASP A 86 2.27 -5.78 6.13
C ASP A 86 3.01 -4.47 5.72
N LEU A 87 2.70 -3.91 4.55
CA LEU A 87 3.20 -2.61 4.08
C LEU A 87 2.76 -1.48 5.02
N LEU A 88 1.47 -1.43 5.36
CA LEU A 88 0.90 -0.42 6.26
C LEU A 88 1.41 -0.56 7.71
N ASP A 89 1.82 -1.77 8.09
CA ASP A 89 2.43 -2.05 9.39
C ASP A 89 3.97 -1.88 9.35
N GLU A 90 4.53 -1.38 8.23
CA GLU A 90 5.97 -1.16 7.99
C GLU A 90 6.82 -2.44 8.12
N GLU A 91 6.23 -3.61 7.86
CA GLU A 91 6.86 -4.93 7.96
C GLU A 91 7.43 -5.44 6.62
N VAL A 92 7.16 -4.73 5.52
CA VAL A 92 7.68 -5.06 4.18
C VAL A 92 9.02 -4.37 3.95
N SER A 93 9.95 -5.04 3.25
CA SER A 93 11.23 -4.43 2.90
C SER A 93 11.07 -3.32 1.85
N SER A 94 11.86 -2.26 1.97
CA SER A 94 11.91 -1.18 0.96
C SER A 94 12.24 -1.69 -0.43
N THR A 95 13.11 -2.69 -0.54
CA THR A 95 13.44 -3.36 -1.80
C THR A 95 12.20 -3.97 -2.45
N ASP A 96 11.42 -4.75 -1.72
CA ASP A 96 10.21 -5.39 -2.26
C ASP A 96 9.18 -4.35 -2.71
N VAL A 97 8.99 -3.27 -1.95
CA VAL A 97 8.06 -2.20 -2.30
C VAL A 97 8.53 -1.45 -3.54
N ASN A 98 9.83 -1.17 -3.64
CA ASN A 98 10.40 -0.49 -4.78
C ASN A 98 10.28 -1.34 -6.06
N GLU A 99 10.65 -2.62 -6.00
CA GLU A 99 10.50 -3.55 -7.11
C GLU A 99 9.04 -3.66 -7.56
N LEU A 100 8.11 -3.84 -6.61
CA LEU A 100 6.69 -3.91 -6.91
C LEU A 100 6.18 -2.62 -7.57
N MET A 101 6.50 -1.45 -7.00
CA MET A 101 6.08 -0.17 -7.56
C MET A 101 6.66 0.06 -8.96
N TYR A 102 7.93 -0.27 -9.17
CA TYR A 102 8.56 -0.20 -10.49
C TYR A 102 7.83 -1.08 -11.51
N LEU A 103 7.56 -2.34 -11.16
CA LEU A 103 6.86 -3.28 -12.04
C LEU A 103 5.41 -2.84 -12.32
N MET A 104 4.69 -2.34 -11.31
CA MET A 104 3.33 -1.82 -11.46
C MET A 104 3.32 -0.62 -12.43
N LEU A 105 4.12 0.41 -12.17
CA LEU A 105 4.10 1.64 -12.98
C LEU A 105 4.61 1.38 -14.40
N SER A 106 5.67 0.58 -14.56
CA SER A 106 6.18 0.22 -15.89
C SER A 106 5.19 -0.65 -16.67
N GLY A 107 4.48 -1.56 -16.00
CA GLY A 107 3.45 -2.38 -16.61
C GLY A 107 2.27 -1.55 -17.14
N TYR A 108 1.87 -0.52 -16.39
CA TYR A 108 0.84 0.44 -16.80
C TYR A 108 1.29 1.36 -17.94
N MET A 109 2.57 1.74 -18.00
CA MET A 109 3.10 2.50 -19.14
C MET A 109 2.96 1.75 -20.47
N ASP A 110 3.04 0.42 -20.43
CA ASP A 110 2.94 -0.47 -21.58
C ASP A 110 1.49 -0.88 -21.93
N ARG A 111 0.46 -0.34 -21.24
CA ARG A 111 -0.95 -0.63 -21.55
C ARG A 111 -1.34 -0.15 -22.95
N THR A 112 -2.14 -0.98 -23.62
CA THR A 112 -2.71 -0.74 -24.95
C THR A 112 -4.11 -0.13 -24.86
N GLU A 113 -4.69 0.31 -25.99
CA GLU A 113 -6.07 0.81 -26.02
C GLU A 113 -7.08 -0.26 -25.57
N ASP A 114 -6.86 -1.52 -25.93
CA ASP A 114 -7.71 -2.64 -25.50
C ASP A 114 -7.70 -2.79 -23.96
N ASP A 115 -6.59 -2.48 -23.29
CA ASP A 115 -6.49 -2.50 -21.83
C ASP A 115 -7.23 -1.31 -21.17
N ASN A 116 -7.44 -0.21 -21.90
CA ASN A 116 -8.18 0.94 -21.38
C ASN A 116 -9.69 0.65 -21.32
N ASP A 117 -10.24 -0.10 -22.28
CA ASP A 117 -11.65 -0.52 -22.25
C ASP A 117 -11.96 -1.41 -21.02
N GLU A 118 -10.98 -2.19 -20.58
CA GLU A 118 -11.08 -2.96 -19.33
C GLU A 118 -10.94 -2.05 -18.09
N ALA A 119 -10.01 -1.09 -18.13
CA ALA A 119 -9.80 -0.14 -17.03
C ALA A 119 -11.06 0.66 -16.70
N GLU A 120 -11.82 1.09 -17.71
CA GLU A 120 -13.10 1.78 -17.52
C GLU A 120 -14.14 0.93 -16.77
N GLN A 121 -14.05 -0.41 -16.87
CA GLN A 121 -14.97 -1.32 -16.19
C GLN A 121 -14.57 -1.60 -14.74
N THR A 122 -13.26 -1.58 -14.45
CA THR A 122 -12.74 -1.84 -13.09
C THR A 122 -12.62 -0.58 -12.25
N GLY A 123 -12.59 0.59 -12.88
CA GLY A 123 -12.26 1.86 -12.21
C GLY A 123 -10.75 2.09 -12.09
N SER A 124 -9.94 1.28 -12.78
CA SER A 124 -8.51 1.55 -12.98
C SER A 124 -8.28 2.86 -13.73
N PRO A 125 -7.15 3.54 -13.50
CA PRO A 125 -6.78 4.71 -14.31
C PRO A 125 -6.63 4.35 -15.79
N VAL A 126 -7.28 5.15 -16.64
CA VAL A 126 -7.07 5.13 -18.10
C VAL A 126 -5.73 5.80 -18.41
N VAL A 127 -4.86 5.12 -19.16
CA VAL A 127 -3.52 5.62 -19.46
C VAL A 127 -3.55 6.49 -20.71
N ASP A 128 -3.74 7.80 -20.50
CA ASP A 128 -3.60 8.81 -21.54
C ASP A 128 -2.15 9.34 -21.66
N ASP A 129 -1.91 10.25 -22.60
CA ASP A 129 -0.57 10.80 -22.83
C ASP A 129 -0.07 11.65 -21.66
N GLU A 130 -0.96 12.29 -20.90
CA GLU A 130 -0.60 13.09 -19.74
C GLU A 130 -0.14 12.19 -18.58
N LEU A 131 -0.95 11.18 -18.23
CA LEU A 131 -0.63 10.20 -17.21
C LEU A 131 0.64 9.43 -17.58
N ARG A 132 0.79 9.05 -18.86
CA ARG A 132 2.01 8.39 -19.34
C ARG A 132 3.25 9.28 -19.19
N ALA A 133 3.13 10.60 -19.38
CA ALA A 133 4.21 11.53 -19.13
C ALA A 133 4.54 11.61 -17.63
N LYS A 134 3.53 11.68 -16.75
CA LYS A 134 3.73 11.67 -15.29
C LYS A 134 4.38 10.37 -14.80
N LEU A 135 3.91 9.22 -15.27
CA LEU A 135 4.50 7.91 -14.99
C LEU A 135 5.96 7.85 -15.43
N ARG A 136 6.27 8.36 -16.62
CA ARG A 136 7.66 8.44 -17.10
C ARG A 136 8.50 9.36 -16.23
N THR A 137 7.97 10.47 -15.71
CA THR A 137 8.70 11.32 -14.77
C THR A 137 8.97 10.60 -13.46
N VAL A 138 7.98 9.91 -12.89
CA VAL A 138 8.15 9.14 -11.64
C VAL A 138 9.17 8.03 -11.81
N ILE A 139 9.10 7.24 -12.88
CA ILE A 139 10.07 6.17 -13.12
C ILE A 139 11.44 6.74 -13.54
N GLY A 140 11.43 7.80 -14.34
CA GLY A 140 12.59 8.37 -15.01
C GLY A 140 13.39 9.37 -14.18
N MET A 141 12.90 9.82 -13.01
CA MET A 141 13.63 10.71 -12.10
C MET A 141 14.97 10.12 -11.58
N SER A 142 15.32 8.90 -11.96
CA SER A 142 16.68 8.34 -11.92
C SER A 142 17.55 8.88 -13.08
N GLU A 143 17.49 10.18 -13.36
CA GLU A 143 18.28 10.81 -14.44
C GLU A 143 19.74 10.98 -13.99
N GLY A 144 20.49 9.87 -14.03
CA GLY A 144 21.91 9.86 -13.73
C GLY A 144 22.66 8.60 -14.14
N ASP A 145 22.01 7.44 -14.11
CA ASP A 145 22.63 6.17 -14.49
C ASP A 145 21.58 5.24 -15.11
N GLU A 146 21.87 4.71 -16.31
CA GLU A 146 21.04 3.75 -17.05
C GLU A 146 20.94 2.36 -16.36
N SER A 147 21.12 2.29 -15.04
CA SER A 147 21.32 1.05 -14.28
C SER A 147 20.55 0.96 -12.98
N ASP A 148 19.56 1.82 -12.71
CA ASP A 148 18.73 1.65 -11.51
C ASP A 148 17.26 1.42 -11.90
N SER A 149 16.83 0.15 -11.86
CA SER A 149 15.43 -0.28 -11.98
C SER A 149 14.64 0.01 -10.68
N ALA A 150 14.72 1.25 -10.21
CA ALA A 150 14.17 1.67 -8.93
C ALA A 150 13.32 2.94 -9.11
N VAL A 151 12.16 2.99 -8.46
CA VAL A 151 11.41 4.23 -8.30
C VAL A 151 12.23 5.15 -7.38
N PRO A 152 12.62 6.35 -7.85
CA PRO A 152 13.35 7.34 -7.07
C PRO A 152 12.63 7.63 -5.75
N GLY A 153 13.40 7.81 -4.68
CA GLY A 153 12.87 8.12 -3.35
C GLY A 153 12.63 6.91 -2.43
N LEU A 154 12.52 5.68 -2.95
CA LEU A 154 12.39 4.47 -2.11
C LEU A 154 13.74 3.82 -1.76
N VAL A 155 14.79 4.62 -1.61
CA VAL A 155 16.17 4.14 -1.42
C VAL A 155 16.56 4.25 0.06
N GLY A 156 16.67 3.11 0.75
CA GLY A 156 17.10 3.05 2.15
C GLY A 156 16.64 1.78 2.87
N THR A 157 17.03 1.59 4.12
CA THR A 157 16.49 0.53 5.00
C THR A 157 15.07 0.82 5.45
N ASP A 158 14.65 2.07 5.33
CA ASP A 158 13.39 2.57 5.85
C ASP A 158 12.56 2.96 4.62
N LEU A 159 11.27 2.59 4.59
CA LEU A 159 10.28 2.85 3.51
C LEU A 159 9.94 4.34 3.33
N ILE A 160 10.95 5.20 3.38
CA ILE A 160 10.80 6.64 3.50
C ILE A 160 11.10 7.26 2.14
N VAL A 161 10.07 7.87 1.55
CA VAL A 161 10.29 8.81 0.45
C VAL A 161 10.92 10.05 1.05
N HIS A 162 12.24 10.16 0.93
CA HIS A 162 13.03 11.20 1.60
C HIS A 162 12.80 12.62 1.02
N ASP A 163 12.21 12.69 -0.17
CA ASP A 163 12.02 13.93 -0.89
C ASP A 163 10.53 14.27 -1.03
N ALA A 164 10.16 15.46 -0.58
CA ALA A 164 8.79 15.94 -0.65
C ALA A 164 8.33 16.11 -2.11
N GLU A 165 9.24 16.49 -3.02
CA GLU A 165 8.90 16.68 -4.44
C GLU A 165 8.52 15.34 -5.09
N THR A 166 9.27 14.28 -4.78
CA THR A 166 8.96 12.91 -5.21
C THR A 166 7.61 12.45 -4.66
N LEU A 167 7.32 12.72 -3.38
CA LEU A 167 6.04 12.36 -2.77
C LEU A 167 4.86 13.10 -3.44
N ASP A 168 5.00 14.41 -3.66
CA ASP A 168 3.99 15.23 -4.35
C ASP A 168 3.75 14.72 -5.78
N LEU A 169 4.82 14.30 -6.47
CA LEU A 169 4.71 13.71 -7.80
C LEU A 169 3.98 12.36 -7.77
N MET A 170 4.26 11.49 -6.79
CA MET A 170 3.52 10.25 -6.61
C MET A 170 2.05 10.50 -6.26
N GLU A 171 1.75 11.51 -5.44
CA GLU A 171 0.37 11.92 -5.15
C GLU A 171 -0.36 12.43 -6.39
N SER A 172 0.35 13.06 -7.34
CA SER A 172 -0.24 13.51 -8.61
C SER A 172 -0.68 12.38 -9.55
N LEU A 173 -0.32 11.12 -9.24
CA LEU A 173 -0.79 9.92 -9.94
C LEU A 173 -2.07 9.33 -9.33
N LEU A 174 -2.51 9.84 -8.18
CA LEU A 174 -3.74 9.40 -7.51
C LEU A 174 -4.94 10.27 -7.92
N PRO A 175 -6.18 9.81 -7.68
CA PRO A 175 -7.37 10.64 -7.87
C PRO A 175 -7.29 11.95 -7.09
N ASP A 176 -7.55 13.06 -7.78
CA ASP A 176 -7.62 14.38 -7.15
C ASP A 176 -8.89 14.45 -6.27
N PRO A 177 -8.78 14.81 -4.99
CA PRO A 177 -9.95 14.87 -4.10
C PRO A 177 -11.02 15.89 -4.52
N GLU A 178 -10.68 16.90 -5.33
CA GLU A 178 -11.62 17.89 -5.86
C GLU A 178 -12.26 17.45 -7.18
N GLU A 179 -11.55 16.69 -8.02
CA GLU A 179 -12.04 16.23 -9.32
C GLU A 179 -12.72 14.84 -9.26
N ASP A 180 -12.20 13.94 -8.42
CA ASP A 180 -12.67 12.56 -8.21
C ASP A 180 -12.71 12.19 -6.71
N GLU A 181 -13.68 12.77 -6.00
CA GLU A 181 -13.93 12.52 -4.57
C GLU A 181 -14.22 11.03 -4.27
N ASP A 182 -14.91 10.34 -5.18
CA ASP A 182 -15.32 8.94 -5.02
C ASP A 182 -14.10 8.01 -5.07
N GLY A 183 -13.24 8.18 -6.09
CA GLY A 183 -11.97 7.44 -6.20
C GLY A 183 -11.07 7.71 -5.00
N TYR A 184 -10.90 8.98 -4.64
CA TYR A 184 -10.12 9.38 -3.47
C TYR A 184 -10.64 8.74 -2.16
N THR A 185 -11.96 8.80 -1.92
CA THR A 185 -12.59 8.26 -0.72
C THR A 185 -12.51 6.73 -0.66
N SER A 186 -12.72 6.05 -1.79
CA SER A 186 -12.62 4.60 -1.91
C SER A 186 -11.23 4.11 -1.50
N MET A 187 -10.16 4.76 -1.99
CA MET A 187 -8.79 4.41 -1.63
C MET A 187 -8.54 4.58 -0.13
N TRP A 188 -9.02 5.67 0.48
CA TRP A 188 -8.90 5.86 1.92
C TRP A 188 -9.67 4.85 2.75
N ASP A 189 -10.82 4.39 2.27
CA ASP A 189 -11.60 3.38 2.96
C ASP A 189 -10.90 2.02 2.96
N ILE A 190 -10.18 1.66 1.89
CA ILE A 190 -9.30 0.48 1.85
C ILE A 190 -8.20 0.61 2.92
N ILE A 191 -7.50 1.74 2.99
CA ILE A 191 -6.45 1.96 4.00
C ILE A 191 -7.00 1.85 5.43
N LYS A 192 -8.16 2.46 5.68
CA LYS A 192 -8.85 2.42 6.98
C LYS A 192 -9.32 1.01 7.36
N GLU A 193 -9.73 0.20 6.40
CA GLU A 193 -10.14 -1.17 6.64
C GLU A 193 -8.94 -2.07 6.96
N LEU A 194 -7.83 -1.90 6.24
CA LEU A 194 -6.61 -2.71 6.42
C LEU A 194 -5.84 -2.41 7.70
N HIS A 195 -5.57 -1.13 7.97
CA HIS A 195 -4.76 -0.70 9.12
C HIS A 195 -5.62 -0.44 10.36
N GLY A 196 -6.93 -0.24 10.17
CA GLY A 196 -7.89 0.07 11.23
C GLY A 196 -8.11 1.57 11.40
N ARG A 197 -9.38 1.98 11.39
CA ARG A 197 -9.84 3.39 11.43
C ARG A 197 -9.19 4.22 12.55
N GLU A 198 -9.03 3.66 13.74
CA GLU A 198 -8.43 4.38 14.87
C GLU A 198 -6.91 4.52 14.75
N MET A 199 -6.23 3.52 14.18
CA MET A 199 -4.79 3.58 13.95
C MET A 199 -4.46 4.64 12.90
N VAL A 200 -5.21 4.67 11.79
CA VAL A 200 -5.08 5.70 10.75
C VAL A 200 -5.22 7.10 11.34
N LYS A 201 -6.23 7.36 12.19
CA LYS A 201 -6.41 8.67 12.86
C LYS A 201 -5.23 9.05 13.76
N ILE A 202 -4.61 8.07 14.43
CA ILE A 202 -3.47 8.33 15.30
C ILE A 202 -2.24 8.67 14.45
N SER A 203 -1.96 7.87 13.42
CA SER A 203 -0.82 8.07 12.52
C SER A 203 -0.94 9.39 11.73
N GLU A 204 -2.14 9.71 11.24
CA GLU A 204 -2.43 10.98 10.58
C GLU A 204 -2.19 12.19 11.48
N ARG A 205 -2.60 12.10 12.77
CA ARG A 205 -2.34 13.17 13.75
C ARG A 205 -0.85 13.36 14.03
N ASN A 206 -0.06 12.28 13.99
CA ASN A 206 1.39 12.36 14.16
C ASN A 206 2.06 13.00 12.93
N GLY A 207 1.50 12.80 11.74
CA GLY A 207 1.90 13.49 10.51
C GLY A 207 3.33 13.18 10.07
N THR A 208 3.84 11.99 10.39
CA THR A 208 5.18 11.54 10.02
C THR A 208 5.27 11.39 8.49
N ILE A 209 6.43 11.75 7.91
CA ILE A 209 6.62 11.67 6.46
C ILE A 209 6.58 10.20 6.01
N GLU A 210 7.09 9.32 6.86
CA GLU A 210 7.12 7.87 6.69
C GLU A 210 5.71 7.30 6.51
N TRP A 211 4.78 7.67 7.40
CA TRP A 211 3.39 7.24 7.30
C TRP A 211 2.71 7.77 6.03
N LYS A 212 3.02 9.01 5.64
CA LYS A 212 2.50 9.58 4.39
C LYS A 212 3.01 8.82 3.17
N SER A 213 4.31 8.54 3.11
CA SER A 213 4.92 7.74 2.04
C SER A 213 4.24 6.38 1.91
N VAL A 214 4.10 5.64 3.01
CA VAL A 214 3.43 4.33 3.03
C VAL A 214 1.98 4.44 2.58
N CYS A 215 1.24 5.47 3.03
CA CYS A 215 -0.13 5.70 2.58
C CYS A 215 -0.24 6.03 1.09
N VAL A 216 0.70 6.79 0.53
CA VAL A 216 0.72 7.08 -0.91
C VAL A 216 0.95 5.80 -1.70
N ILE A 217 1.97 5.02 -1.34
CA ILE A 217 2.28 3.76 -2.00
C ILE A 217 1.10 2.79 -1.92
N ALA A 218 0.51 2.61 -0.72
CA ALA A 218 -0.61 1.71 -0.53
C ALA A 218 -1.84 2.14 -1.34
N ARG A 219 -2.14 3.45 -1.40
CA ARG A 219 -3.21 3.99 -2.25
C ARG A 219 -2.91 3.81 -3.73
N MET A 220 -1.66 3.96 -4.16
CA MET A 220 -1.28 3.71 -5.55
C MET A 220 -1.49 2.24 -5.90
N LEU A 221 -0.98 1.31 -5.10
CA LEU A 221 -1.20 -0.12 -5.33
C LEU A 221 -2.70 -0.46 -5.41
N ALA A 222 -3.53 0.11 -4.54
CA ALA A 222 -4.97 -0.09 -4.59
C ALA A 222 -5.62 0.54 -5.84
N TYR A 223 -5.21 1.75 -6.23
CA TYR A 223 -5.77 2.48 -7.38
C TYR A 223 -5.40 1.83 -8.71
N TYR A 224 -4.20 1.28 -8.80
CA TYR A 224 -3.70 0.52 -9.95
C TYR A 224 -4.06 -0.98 -9.85
N ASP A 225 -5.21 -1.31 -9.25
CA ASP A 225 -5.82 -2.66 -9.21
C ASP A 225 -4.91 -3.82 -8.73
N PHE A 226 -3.86 -3.54 -7.95
CA PHE A 226 -2.97 -4.59 -7.47
C PHE A 226 -3.70 -5.62 -6.59
N LEU A 227 -4.64 -5.18 -5.75
CA LEU A 227 -5.36 -6.09 -4.84
C LEU A 227 -6.23 -7.09 -5.62
N THR A 228 -6.91 -6.64 -6.67
CA THR A 228 -7.89 -7.39 -7.45
C THR A 228 -7.24 -8.17 -8.60
N GLU A 229 -6.46 -7.49 -9.44
CA GLU A 229 -5.88 -8.06 -10.66
C GLU A 229 -4.44 -8.57 -10.47
N GLY A 230 -3.71 -8.01 -9.50
CA GLY A 230 -2.29 -8.33 -9.29
C GLY A 230 -1.38 -7.57 -10.25
N MET A 231 -0.44 -8.28 -10.88
CA MET A 231 0.55 -7.65 -11.76
C MET A 231 -0.04 -7.35 -13.15
N PRO A 232 0.34 -6.23 -13.81
CA PRO A 232 -0.13 -5.91 -15.15
C PRO A 232 0.19 -7.02 -16.14
N LYS A 233 -0.75 -7.32 -17.06
CA LYS A 233 -0.62 -8.38 -18.08
C LYS A 233 0.69 -8.28 -18.90
N SER A 234 1.13 -7.06 -19.19
CA SER A 234 2.40 -6.78 -19.89
C SER A 234 3.62 -7.31 -19.12
N ILE A 235 3.61 -7.23 -17.78
CA ILE A 235 4.66 -7.76 -16.91
C ILE A 235 4.56 -9.28 -16.82
N VAL A 236 3.36 -9.82 -16.64
CA VAL A 236 3.11 -11.27 -16.60
C VAL A 236 3.61 -11.93 -17.89
N ALA A 237 3.28 -11.37 -19.05
CA ALA A 237 3.71 -11.89 -20.35
C ALA A 237 5.24 -11.83 -20.54
N LYS A 238 5.92 -10.82 -19.98
CA LYS A 238 7.39 -10.73 -19.99
C LYS A 238 8.02 -11.79 -19.08
N ALA A 239 7.42 -12.05 -17.91
CA ALA A 239 7.88 -13.06 -16.98
C ALA A 239 7.78 -14.47 -17.57
N GLU A 240 6.69 -14.79 -18.28
CA GLU A 240 6.51 -16.09 -18.95
C GLU A 240 7.50 -16.35 -20.10
N GLN A 241 8.10 -15.29 -20.66
CA GLN A 241 9.06 -15.39 -21.77
C GLN A 241 10.52 -15.53 -21.30
N SER A 242 10.79 -15.33 -20.01
CA SER A 242 12.13 -15.35 -19.42
C SER A 242 12.49 -16.72 -18.87
#